data_AF-Q0SAY5-F1
#
_entry.id   AF-Q0SAY5-F1
#
_cell.length_a   1.000
_cell.length_b   1.000
_cell.length_c   1.000
_cell.angle_alpha   90.00
_cell.angle_beta   90.00
_cell.angle_gamma   90.00
#
_symmetry.space_group_name_H-M   'P 1'
#
loop_
_entity.id
_entity.type
_entity.pdbx_description
1 polymer ?
#
loop_
_entity_poly.entity_id
_entity_poly.type
_entity_poly.pdbx_seq_one_letter_code
_entity_poly.pdbx_strand_id
1 'polypeptide(L)'
;MPRILGTTVPDVHEHDPPGVALPAVESVRKAVRHHWAFARIGLYLLLASLPLLAISAQVFGVVPMNATGALVIIPLAATLAVLCVFAPHPIDRIVGHGLGWGMFACLAYDVFRLDTVYLLGLWGDFIPKMGTWLHSGTDTRTGAIVGYLWRYLGDGGGIGIAFFLVALALGLQHRSRRVVILAFVTFAVFPVWAGLIGTVALSPHGQHDMFPLTPTTITLSLIGHLIFGLVLGLGFLRARGRLGQHWPWPPLLPVRSQAGAPQPRSEALVPACGECGATER
;
A
#
# COMPACT_ATOMS: atom_id res chain seq x y z
N MET A 1 -13.68 26.55 69.91
CA MET A 1 -14.67 25.47 70.11
C MET A 1 -15.24 25.09 68.74
N PRO A 2 -15.35 23.81 68.34
CA PRO A 2 -14.71 22.60 68.87
C PRO A 2 -13.78 21.86 67.86
N ARG A 3 -12.76 21.20 68.44
CA ARG A 3 -12.04 20.01 67.97
C ARG A 3 -12.92 18.79 68.25
N ILE A 4 -13.06 17.84 67.32
CA ILE A 4 -13.44 16.41 67.51
C ILE A 4 -13.14 15.73 66.14
N LEU A 5 -12.48 14.59 65.92
CA LEU A 5 -11.72 13.61 66.69
C LEU A 5 -10.83 12.89 65.66
N GLY A 6 -9.61 12.48 66.03
CA GLY A 6 -8.86 11.52 65.24
C GLY A 6 -9.37 10.09 65.44
N THR A 7 -9.18 9.24 64.45
CA THR A 7 -9.08 7.79 64.64
C THR A 7 -8.03 7.24 63.69
N THR A 8 -7.09 6.55 64.33
CA THR A 8 -5.97 5.80 63.80
C THR A 8 -6.38 4.59 62.95
N VAL A 9 -5.52 4.34 61.96
CA VAL A 9 -5.28 3.17 61.10
C VAL A 9 -5.56 1.80 61.76
N PRO A 10 -5.93 0.78 60.94
CA PRO A 10 -5.06 -0.40 60.86
C PRO A 10 -4.63 -0.72 59.41
N ASP A 11 -3.34 -1.01 59.29
CA ASP A 11 -2.70 -1.69 58.18
C ASP A 11 -3.46 -2.99 57.88
N VAL A 12 -3.88 -3.15 56.64
CA VAL A 12 -4.19 -4.47 56.09
C VAL A 12 -3.22 -4.70 54.94
N HIS A 13 -2.20 -5.50 55.24
CA HIS A 13 -1.44 -6.25 54.26
C HIS A 13 -2.40 -7.14 53.47
N GLU A 14 -2.90 -6.66 52.34
CA GLU A 14 -3.40 -7.54 51.29
C GLU A 14 -2.19 -8.07 50.52
N HIS A 15 -1.80 -9.29 50.85
CA HIS A 15 -1.04 -10.15 49.95
C HIS A 15 -1.91 -10.40 48.71
N ASP A 16 -1.69 -9.61 47.67
CA ASP A 16 -2.06 -10.01 46.32
C ASP A 16 -1.32 -11.32 46.00
N PRO A 17 -2.02 -12.41 45.64
CA PRO A 17 -1.34 -13.58 45.11
C PRO A 17 -0.67 -13.18 43.79
N PRO A 18 0.52 -13.73 43.45
CA PRO A 18 1.17 -13.46 42.19
C PRO A 18 0.22 -13.84 41.06
N GLY A 19 -0.31 -12.83 40.38
CA GLY A 19 -1.20 -12.97 39.25
C GLY A 19 -0.56 -13.88 38.22
N VAL A 20 -1.12 -15.09 38.11
CA VAL A 20 -0.83 -16.03 37.03
C VAL A 20 -1.22 -15.31 35.74
N ALA A 21 -0.23 -14.74 35.05
CA ALA A 21 -0.40 -14.21 33.72
C ALA A 21 -0.94 -15.34 32.83
N LEU A 22 -2.21 -15.27 32.44
CA LEU A 22 -2.88 -16.24 31.57
C LEU A 22 -2.25 -16.18 30.15
N PRO A 23 -1.30 -17.07 29.80
CA PRO A 23 -0.55 -16.96 28.54
C PRO A 23 -1.41 -17.39 27.34
N ALA A 24 -2.45 -18.19 27.61
CA ALA A 24 -3.32 -18.76 26.60
C ALA A 24 -4.28 -17.72 25.98
N VAL A 25 -4.82 -16.80 26.78
CA VAL A 25 -5.78 -15.80 26.28
C VAL A 25 -5.09 -14.75 25.41
N GLU A 26 -3.87 -14.35 25.77
CA GLU A 26 -3.09 -13.39 25.00
C GLU A 26 -2.54 -13.99 23.70
N SER A 27 -2.06 -15.23 23.73
CA SER A 27 -1.58 -15.93 22.52
C SER A 27 -2.71 -16.20 21.51
N VAL A 28 -3.89 -16.63 21.96
CA VAL A 28 -5.08 -16.80 21.11
C VAL A 28 -5.56 -15.46 20.54
N ARG A 29 -5.62 -14.39 21.34
CA ARG A 29 -6.00 -13.05 20.88
C ARG A 29 -5.00 -12.49 19.85
N LYS A 30 -3.71 -12.74 20.01
CA LYS A 30 -2.66 -12.34 19.07
C LYS A 30 -2.78 -13.12 17.75
N ALA A 31 -2.97 -14.43 17.81
CA ALA A 31 -3.17 -15.26 16.63
C ALA A 31 -4.41 -14.84 15.83
N VAL A 32 -5.56 -14.64 16.48
CA VAL A 32 -6.80 -14.19 15.81
C VAL A 32 -6.62 -12.84 15.12
N ARG A 33 -5.92 -11.88 15.76
CA ARG A 33 -5.63 -10.56 15.18
C ARG A 33 -4.76 -10.64 13.91
N HIS A 34 -3.81 -11.58 13.85
CA HIS A 34 -2.97 -11.75 12.67
C HIS A 34 -3.75 -12.29 11.45
N HIS A 35 -4.65 -13.26 11.65
CA HIS A 35 -5.44 -13.83 10.55
C HIS A 35 -6.34 -12.77 9.88
N TRP A 36 -6.98 -11.90 10.67
CA TRP A 36 -7.78 -10.80 10.14
C TRP A 36 -6.96 -9.77 9.36
N ALA A 37 -5.74 -9.48 9.81
CA ALA A 37 -4.85 -8.57 9.10
C ALA A 37 -4.41 -9.13 7.73
N PHE A 38 -4.09 -10.43 7.66
CA PHE A 38 -3.79 -11.10 6.39
C PHE A 38 -5.00 -11.14 5.45
N ALA A 39 -6.18 -11.51 5.96
CA ALA A 39 -7.41 -11.52 5.18
C ALA A 39 -7.70 -10.12 4.60
N ARG A 40 -7.57 -9.07 5.42
CA ARG A 40 -7.79 -7.68 5.01
C ARG A 40 -6.78 -7.24 3.92
N ILE A 41 -5.51 -7.59 4.05
CA ILE A 41 -4.50 -7.34 2.99
C ILE A 41 -4.86 -8.09 1.72
N GLY A 42 -5.24 -9.36 1.83
CA GLY A 42 -5.68 -10.16 0.69
C GLY A 42 -6.85 -9.51 -0.05
N LEU A 43 -7.85 -9.02 0.68
CA LEU A 43 -8.98 -8.30 0.10
C LEU A 43 -8.56 -6.99 -0.58
N TYR A 44 -7.63 -6.23 -0.01
CA TYR A 44 -7.09 -5.02 -0.66
C TYR A 44 -6.29 -5.34 -1.92
N LEU A 45 -5.46 -6.37 -1.89
CA LEU A 45 -4.70 -6.81 -3.07
C LEU A 45 -5.64 -7.35 -4.16
N LEU A 46 -6.71 -8.06 -3.77
CA LEU A 46 -7.74 -8.50 -4.69
C LEU A 46 -8.45 -7.30 -5.33
N LEU A 47 -8.94 -6.35 -4.51
CA LEU A 47 -9.56 -5.13 -5.02
C LEU A 47 -8.62 -4.31 -5.91
N ALA A 48 -7.33 -4.26 -5.58
CA ALA A 48 -6.31 -3.54 -6.34
C ALA A 48 -6.00 -4.17 -7.71
N SER A 49 -6.16 -5.49 -7.85
CA SER A 49 -5.84 -6.23 -9.07
C SER A 49 -7.05 -6.43 -9.98
N LEU A 50 -8.25 -6.56 -9.42
CA LEU A 50 -9.47 -6.84 -10.18
C LEU A 50 -9.79 -5.81 -11.28
N PRO A 51 -9.63 -4.49 -11.08
CA PRO A 51 -9.89 -3.51 -12.14
C PRO A 51 -9.07 -3.74 -13.41
N LEU A 52 -7.78 -4.03 -13.25
CA LEU A 52 -6.88 -4.33 -14.36
C LEU A 52 -7.25 -5.67 -15.02
N LEU A 53 -7.50 -6.69 -14.20
CA LEU A 53 -7.88 -8.01 -14.70
C LEU A 53 -9.23 -8.00 -15.42
N ALA A 54 -10.16 -7.15 -15.01
CA ALA A 54 -11.46 -7.00 -15.66
C ALA A 54 -11.32 -6.41 -17.08
N ILE A 55 -10.38 -5.48 -17.29
CA ILE A 55 -10.04 -4.98 -18.62
C ILE A 55 -9.52 -6.13 -19.49
N SER A 56 -8.53 -6.88 -19.00
CA SER A 56 -8.01 -8.03 -19.75
C SER A 56 -9.12 -9.04 -20.05
N ALA A 57 -9.93 -9.42 -19.05
CA ALA A 57 -11.01 -10.39 -19.22
C ALA A 57 -12.07 -9.93 -20.23
N GLN A 58 -12.42 -8.65 -20.26
CA GLN A 58 -13.31 -8.05 -21.26
C GLN A 58 -12.73 -8.18 -22.67
N VAL A 59 -11.46 -7.82 -22.85
CA VAL A 59 -10.81 -7.80 -24.18
C VAL A 59 -10.56 -9.22 -24.69
N PHE A 60 -10.31 -10.17 -23.80
CA PHE A 60 -10.26 -11.60 -24.13
C PHE A 60 -11.65 -12.24 -24.34
N GLY A 61 -12.74 -11.51 -24.08
CA GLY A 61 -14.11 -12.03 -24.20
C GLY A 61 -14.49 -13.07 -23.15
N VAL A 62 -13.79 -13.10 -22.01
CA VAL A 62 -14.03 -14.08 -20.93
C VAL A 62 -15.24 -13.69 -20.09
N VAL A 63 -15.29 -12.45 -19.61
CA VAL A 63 -16.40 -11.90 -18.82
C VAL A 63 -16.51 -10.41 -19.09
N PRO A 64 -17.73 -9.86 -19.22
CA PRO A 64 -17.89 -8.46 -19.53
C PRO A 64 -17.64 -7.58 -18.29
N MET A 65 -17.02 -6.42 -18.53
CA MET A 65 -16.52 -5.51 -17.50
C MET A 65 -17.65 -4.92 -16.65
N ASN A 66 -18.84 -4.71 -17.21
CA ASN A 66 -20.04 -4.28 -16.48
C ASN A 66 -20.43 -5.30 -15.40
N ALA A 67 -20.39 -6.60 -15.70
CA ALA A 67 -20.74 -7.67 -14.77
C ALA A 67 -19.69 -7.78 -13.66
N THR A 68 -18.41 -7.83 -14.00
CA THR A 68 -17.32 -7.85 -13.00
C THR A 68 -17.33 -6.59 -12.14
N GLY A 69 -17.55 -5.43 -12.75
CA GLY A 69 -17.67 -4.14 -12.06
C GLY A 69 -18.81 -4.14 -11.04
N ALA A 70 -20.03 -4.43 -11.49
CA ALA A 70 -21.24 -4.34 -10.67
C ALA A 70 -21.35 -5.44 -9.62
N LEU A 71 -20.94 -6.67 -9.93
CA LEU A 71 -21.16 -7.83 -9.06
C LEU A 71 -19.98 -8.16 -8.15
N VAL A 72 -18.77 -7.70 -8.49
CA VAL A 72 -17.55 -8.08 -7.75
C VAL A 72 -16.81 -6.85 -7.24
N ILE A 73 -16.38 -5.96 -8.13
CA ILE A 73 -15.45 -4.87 -7.78
C ILE A 73 -16.13 -3.83 -6.91
N ILE A 74 -17.30 -3.33 -7.30
CA ILE A 74 -18.04 -2.31 -6.54
C ILE A 74 -18.49 -2.86 -5.16
N PRO A 75 -19.09 -4.06 -5.05
CA PRO A 75 -19.44 -4.64 -3.76
C PRO A 75 -18.23 -4.87 -2.85
N LEU A 76 -17.09 -5.32 -3.39
CA LEU A 76 -15.86 -5.49 -2.63
C LEU A 76 -15.32 -4.14 -2.14
N ALA A 77 -15.29 -3.13 -3.01
CA ALA A 77 -14.89 -1.77 -2.64
C ALA A 77 -15.78 -1.18 -1.55
N ALA A 78 -17.11 -1.32 -1.68
CA ALA A 78 -18.07 -0.86 -0.70
C ALA A 78 -17.89 -1.58 0.64
N THR A 79 -17.71 -2.91 0.62
CA THR A 79 -17.45 -3.71 1.83
C THR A 79 -16.18 -3.26 2.53
N LEU A 80 -15.09 -3.05 1.79
CA LEU A 80 -13.84 -2.55 2.36
C LEU A 80 -13.95 -1.12 2.88
N ALA A 81 -14.72 -0.25 2.21
CA ALA A 81 -15.01 1.10 2.71
C ALA A 81 -15.80 1.07 4.03
N VAL A 82 -16.83 0.23 4.11
CA VAL A 82 -17.59 -0.03 5.36
C VAL A 82 -16.66 -0.54 6.45
N LEU A 83 -15.79 -1.51 6.15
CA LEU A 83 -14.80 -2.01 7.10
C LEU A 83 -13.78 -0.93 7.53
N CYS A 84 -13.38 -0.02 6.65
CA CYS A 84 -12.51 1.12 7.01
C CYS A 84 -13.20 2.07 8.00
N VAL A 85 -14.51 2.28 7.85
CA VAL A 85 -15.28 3.21 8.69
C VAL A 85 -15.63 2.58 10.04
N PHE A 86 -16.17 1.37 10.03
CA PHE A 86 -16.73 0.74 11.23
C PHE A 86 -15.74 -0.16 11.98
N ALA A 87 -14.68 -0.63 11.30
CA ALA A 87 -13.66 -1.50 11.89
C ALA A 87 -12.25 -1.08 11.42
N PRO A 88 -11.82 0.17 11.70
CA PRO A 88 -10.57 0.70 11.19
C PRO A 88 -9.37 -0.13 11.66
N HIS A 89 -8.43 -0.36 10.75
CA HIS A 89 -7.20 -1.11 11.00
C HIS A 89 -5.97 -0.27 10.58
N PRO A 90 -4.80 -0.39 11.25
CA PRO A 90 -3.59 0.35 10.87
C PRO A 90 -3.19 0.22 9.39
N ILE A 91 -3.49 -0.93 8.77
CA ILE A 91 -3.24 -1.20 7.35
C ILE A 91 -4.01 -0.24 6.43
N ASP A 92 -5.18 0.24 6.84
CA ASP A 92 -6.01 1.12 6.03
C ASP A 92 -5.34 2.45 5.75
N ARG A 93 -4.44 2.90 6.64
CA ARG A 93 -3.61 4.10 6.41
C ARG A 93 -2.61 3.88 5.28
N ILE A 94 -2.03 2.68 5.21
CA ILE A 94 -1.14 2.30 4.11
C ILE A 94 -1.92 2.29 2.80
N VAL A 95 -3.11 1.69 2.81
CA VAL A 95 -4.01 1.62 1.65
C VAL A 95 -4.41 3.01 1.19
N GLY A 96 -4.84 3.89 2.10
CA GLY A 96 -5.20 5.27 1.76
C GLY A 96 -4.05 6.05 1.13
N HIS A 97 -2.82 5.88 1.65
CA HIS A 97 -1.63 6.47 1.04
C HIS A 97 -1.29 5.87 -0.33
N GLY A 98 -1.40 4.55 -0.48
CA GLY A 98 -1.20 3.86 -1.75
C GLY A 98 -2.21 4.32 -2.80
N LEU A 99 -3.50 4.39 -2.43
CA LEU A 99 -4.58 4.89 -3.28
C LEU A 99 -4.29 6.33 -3.73
N GLY A 100 -4.02 7.24 -2.79
CA GLY A 100 -3.79 8.65 -3.09
C GLY A 100 -2.56 8.89 -3.97
N TRP A 101 -1.43 8.26 -3.66
CA TRP A 101 -0.22 8.38 -4.50
C TRP A 101 -0.37 7.66 -5.85
N GLY A 102 -1.13 6.57 -5.91
CA GLY A 102 -1.47 5.88 -7.15
C GLY A 102 -2.30 6.75 -8.09
N MET A 103 -3.34 7.38 -7.57
CA MET A 103 -4.15 8.36 -8.30
C MET A 103 -3.29 9.55 -8.78
N PHE A 104 -2.41 10.08 -7.92
CA PHE A 104 -1.53 11.18 -8.29
C PHE A 104 -0.49 10.80 -9.36
N ALA A 105 0.10 9.60 -9.25
CA ALA A 105 1.00 9.08 -10.28
C ALA A 105 0.29 8.86 -11.62
N CYS A 106 -0.97 8.41 -11.57
CA CYS A 106 -1.82 8.28 -12.75
C CYS A 106 -2.13 9.63 -13.38
N LEU A 107 -2.42 10.66 -12.57
CA LEU A 107 -2.58 12.04 -13.04
C LEU A 107 -1.30 12.55 -13.73
N ALA A 108 -0.13 12.34 -13.12
CA ALA A 108 1.15 12.76 -13.70
C ALA A 108 1.45 12.05 -15.02
N TYR A 109 1.10 10.76 -15.14
CA TYR A 109 1.10 10.06 -16.42
C TYR A 109 0.12 10.75 -17.38
N ASP A 110 -1.13 10.98 -16.98
CA ASP A 110 -2.12 11.54 -17.89
C ASP A 110 -1.80 12.94 -18.40
N VAL A 111 -1.12 13.79 -17.62
CA VAL A 111 -0.60 15.06 -18.15
C VAL A 111 0.26 14.81 -19.39
N PHE A 112 1.22 13.88 -19.31
CA PHE A 112 2.03 13.49 -20.46
C PHE A 112 1.19 12.81 -21.56
N ARG A 113 0.33 11.85 -21.20
CA ARG A 113 -0.43 11.05 -22.16
C ARG A 113 -1.40 11.90 -22.96
N LEU A 114 -2.19 12.72 -22.28
CA LEU A 114 -3.26 13.50 -22.90
C LEU A 114 -2.70 14.57 -23.83
N ASP A 115 -1.52 15.12 -23.53
CA ASP A 115 -0.81 15.98 -24.48
C ASP A 115 -0.47 15.21 -25.77
N THR A 116 0.02 13.97 -25.66
CA THR A 116 0.32 13.16 -26.86
C THR A 116 -0.92 12.75 -27.65
N VAL A 117 -2.07 12.63 -26.99
CA VAL A 117 -3.36 12.27 -27.59
C VAL A 117 -3.99 13.49 -28.26
N TYR A 118 -4.25 14.55 -27.50
CA TYR A 118 -5.11 15.66 -27.89
C TYR A 118 -4.35 16.85 -28.47
N LEU A 119 -3.11 17.08 -28.08
CA LEU A 119 -2.29 18.17 -28.63
C LEU A 119 -1.48 17.70 -29.83
N LEU A 120 -0.88 16.51 -29.75
CA LEU A 120 0.04 16.00 -30.78
C LEU A 120 -0.60 15.00 -31.75
N GLY A 121 -1.77 14.43 -31.43
CA GLY A 121 -2.46 13.46 -32.29
C GLY A 121 -1.69 12.15 -32.51
N LEU A 122 -0.75 11.80 -31.62
CA LEU A 122 0.15 10.65 -31.77
C LEU A 122 -0.46 9.34 -31.27
N TRP A 123 -1.58 9.41 -30.54
CA TRP A 123 -2.25 8.26 -29.95
C TRP A 123 -3.76 8.53 -29.77
N GLY A 124 -4.60 7.52 -30.00
CA GLY A 124 -6.03 7.59 -29.66
C GLY A 124 -6.30 7.40 -28.17
N ASP A 125 -7.34 8.06 -27.66
CA ASP A 125 -7.81 7.83 -26.30
C ASP A 125 -8.79 6.66 -26.22
N PHE A 126 -8.34 5.55 -25.66
CA PHE A 126 -9.19 4.38 -25.45
C PHE A 126 -9.98 4.41 -24.14
N ILE A 127 -9.72 5.38 -23.25
CA ILE A 127 -10.35 5.47 -21.93
C ILE A 127 -11.86 5.71 -22.02
N PRO A 128 -12.39 6.57 -22.92
CA PRO A 128 -13.83 6.69 -23.11
C PRO A 128 -14.50 5.39 -23.55
N LYS A 129 -13.86 4.63 -24.47
CA LYS A 129 -14.34 3.32 -24.91
C LYS A 129 -14.36 2.33 -23.75
N MET A 130 -13.30 2.27 -22.96
CA MET A 130 -13.27 1.45 -21.74
C MET A 130 -14.43 1.77 -20.78
N GLY A 131 -14.76 3.05 -20.58
CA GLY A 131 -15.90 3.43 -19.74
C GLY A 131 -17.24 2.89 -20.26
N THR A 132 -17.44 2.82 -21.58
CA THR A 132 -18.66 2.23 -22.16
C THR A 132 -18.81 0.73 -21.84
N TRP A 133 -17.71 0.01 -21.63
CA TRP A 133 -17.77 -1.39 -21.20
C TRP A 133 -18.36 -1.56 -19.79
N LEU A 134 -18.24 -0.53 -18.96
CA LEU A 134 -18.65 -0.57 -17.56
C LEU A 134 -20.14 -0.27 -17.36
N HIS A 135 -20.67 0.69 -18.11
CA HIS A 135 -22.08 1.12 -18.00
C HIS A 135 -22.97 0.64 -19.15
N SER A 136 -22.42 -0.15 -20.09
CA SER A 136 -23.13 -0.76 -21.23
C SER A 136 -23.90 0.23 -22.12
N GLY A 137 -23.50 1.51 -22.13
CA GLY A 137 -24.09 2.54 -22.98
C GLY A 137 -23.18 2.89 -24.16
N THR A 138 -23.68 3.68 -25.10
CA THR A 138 -22.94 4.12 -26.29
C THR A 138 -22.49 5.58 -26.23
N ASP A 139 -22.89 6.31 -25.18
CA ASP A 139 -22.55 7.72 -25.01
C ASP A 139 -21.07 7.91 -24.65
N THR A 140 -20.36 8.65 -25.50
CA THR A 140 -18.92 8.89 -25.36
C THR A 140 -18.59 9.79 -24.18
N ARG A 141 -19.48 10.73 -23.81
CA ARG A 141 -19.26 11.64 -22.67
C ARG A 141 -19.33 10.89 -21.34
N THR A 142 -20.37 10.08 -21.15
CA THR A 142 -20.51 9.21 -19.99
C THR A 142 -19.39 8.18 -19.95
N GLY A 143 -19.05 7.59 -21.11
CA GLY A 143 -17.90 6.70 -21.25
C GLY A 143 -16.59 7.37 -20.79
N ALA A 144 -16.35 8.63 -21.16
CA ALA A 144 -15.17 9.35 -20.70
C ALA A 144 -15.16 9.52 -19.17
N ILE A 145 -16.26 9.98 -18.57
CA ILE A 145 -16.35 10.18 -17.11
C ILE A 145 -16.10 8.86 -16.37
N VAL A 146 -16.82 7.80 -16.75
CA VAL A 146 -16.71 6.49 -16.11
C VAL A 146 -15.33 5.87 -16.34
N GLY A 147 -14.80 6.00 -17.56
CA GLY A 147 -13.48 5.50 -17.93
C GLY A 147 -12.37 6.16 -17.13
N TYR A 148 -12.39 7.49 -16.98
CA TYR A 148 -11.39 8.20 -16.17
C TYR A 148 -11.54 7.94 -14.68
N LEU A 149 -12.77 7.81 -14.16
CA LEU A 149 -12.98 7.38 -12.77
C LEU A 149 -12.37 6.00 -12.52
N TRP A 150 -12.61 5.04 -13.43
CA TRP A 150 -12.02 3.71 -13.37
C TRP A 150 -10.49 3.76 -13.43
N ARG A 151 -9.95 4.55 -14.36
CA ARG A 151 -8.51 4.73 -14.54
C ARG A 151 -7.84 5.28 -13.29
N TYR A 152 -8.40 6.30 -12.64
CA TYR A 152 -7.78 6.90 -11.46
C TYR A 152 -7.99 6.04 -10.20
N LEU A 153 -9.23 5.65 -9.90
CA LEU A 153 -9.56 4.95 -8.65
C LEU A 153 -9.23 3.46 -8.72
N GLY A 154 -9.64 2.82 -9.82
CA GLY A 154 -9.45 1.39 -10.06
C GLY A 154 -8.00 1.08 -10.41
N ASP A 155 -7.54 1.57 -11.57
CA ASP A 155 -6.22 1.20 -12.08
C ASP A 155 -5.10 1.89 -11.29
N GLY A 156 -4.97 3.22 -11.40
CA GLY A 156 -3.89 3.98 -10.76
C GLY A 156 -3.87 3.81 -9.24
N GLY A 157 -5.04 3.98 -8.61
CA GLY A 157 -5.24 3.80 -7.19
C GLY A 157 -4.98 2.36 -6.72
N GLY A 158 -5.53 1.36 -7.40
CA GLY A 158 -5.31 -0.06 -7.11
C GLY A 158 -3.84 -0.45 -7.22
N ILE A 159 -3.18 -0.07 -8.32
CA ILE A 159 -1.73 -0.29 -8.50
C ILE A 159 -0.94 0.35 -7.35
N GLY A 160 -1.29 1.57 -6.95
CA GLY A 160 -0.67 2.27 -5.82
C GLY A 160 -0.81 1.52 -4.49
N ILE A 161 -2.01 1.00 -4.20
CA ILE A 161 -2.28 0.15 -3.03
C ILE A 161 -1.39 -1.09 -3.06
N ALA A 162 -1.38 -1.82 -4.18
CA ALA A 162 -0.62 -3.06 -4.34
C ALA A 162 0.88 -2.83 -4.11
N PHE A 163 1.45 -1.79 -4.73
CA PHE A 163 2.87 -1.48 -4.59
C PHE A 163 3.24 -1.12 -3.16
N PHE A 164 2.42 -0.32 -2.48
CA PHE A 164 2.73 0.10 -1.11
C PHE A 164 2.72 -1.09 -0.15
N LEU A 165 1.74 -1.99 -0.28
CA LEU A 165 1.64 -3.21 0.52
C LEU A 165 2.81 -4.16 0.24
N VAL A 166 3.10 -4.43 -1.04
CA VAL A 166 4.23 -5.29 -1.44
C VAL A 166 5.56 -4.69 -1.04
N ALA A 167 5.74 -3.37 -1.19
CA ALA A 167 6.97 -2.68 -0.83
C ALA A 167 7.26 -2.80 0.67
N LEU A 168 6.24 -2.62 1.53
CA LEU A 168 6.40 -2.79 2.97
C LEU A 168 6.65 -4.24 3.36
N ALA A 169 5.93 -5.19 2.74
CA ALA A 169 6.16 -6.62 2.93
C ALA A 169 7.61 -7.01 2.60
N LEU A 170 8.17 -6.48 1.52
CA LEU A 170 9.56 -6.72 1.10
C LEU A 170 10.59 -5.87 1.87
N GLY A 171 10.17 -4.95 2.74
CA GLY A 171 11.09 -4.13 3.52
C GLY A 171 11.75 -2.97 2.78
N LEU A 172 11.16 -2.49 1.68
CA LEU A 172 11.71 -1.39 0.88
C LEU A 172 11.82 -0.08 1.67
N GLN A 173 11.05 0.09 2.75
CA GLN A 173 11.17 1.23 3.65
C GLN A 173 12.57 1.38 4.26
N HIS A 174 13.32 0.29 4.40
CA HIS A 174 14.69 0.27 4.95
C HIS A 174 15.78 0.32 3.87
N ARG A 175 15.41 0.42 2.59
CA ARG A 175 16.37 0.42 1.48
C ARG A 175 16.75 1.84 1.06
N SER A 176 17.85 1.94 0.31
CA SER A 176 18.32 3.22 -0.22
C SER A 176 17.31 3.81 -1.21
N ARG A 177 17.31 5.14 -1.36
CA ARG A 177 16.43 5.85 -2.31
C ARG A 177 16.49 5.26 -3.72
N ARG A 178 17.69 4.91 -4.19
CA ARG A 178 17.90 4.33 -5.53
C ARG A 178 17.19 2.99 -5.69
N VAL A 179 17.33 2.08 -4.71
CA VAL A 179 16.68 0.76 -4.74
C VAL A 179 15.16 0.89 -4.74
N VAL A 180 14.61 1.80 -3.94
CA VAL A 180 13.16 2.04 -3.91
C VAL A 180 12.66 2.56 -5.25
N ILE A 181 13.27 3.60 -5.82
CA ILE A 181 12.85 4.12 -7.12
C ILE A 181 12.96 3.05 -8.21
N LEU A 182 14.07 2.32 -8.24
CA LEU A 182 14.25 1.24 -9.22
C LEU A 182 13.18 0.16 -9.07
N ALA A 183 12.87 -0.27 -7.84
CA ALA A 183 11.84 -1.28 -7.61
C ALA A 183 10.45 -0.81 -8.07
N PHE A 184 10.09 0.45 -7.83
CA PHE A 184 8.81 1.00 -8.26
C PHE A 184 8.74 1.18 -9.79
N VAL A 185 9.82 1.65 -10.43
CA VAL A 185 9.89 1.72 -11.90
C VAL A 185 9.83 0.33 -12.52
N THR A 186 10.60 -0.62 -12.00
CA THR A 186 10.58 -2.03 -12.44
C THR A 186 9.19 -2.62 -12.31
N PHE A 187 8.50 -2.45 -11.18
CA PHE A 187 7.15 -2.98 -11.05
C PHE A 187 6.19 -2.27 -12.04
N ALA A 188 6.28 -0.95 -12.24
CA ALA A 188 5.44 -0.27 -13.22
C ALA A 188 5.69 -0.75 -14.67
N VAL A 189 6.91 -1.16 -15.00
CA VAL A 189 7.26 -1.65 -16.34
C VAL A 189 6.91 -3.13 -16.53
N PHE A 190 7.30 -4.02 -15.62
CA PHE A 190 7.20 -5.46 -15.86
C PHE A 190 5.76 -5.99 -15.70
N PRO A 191 5.17 -6.08 -14.50
CA PRO A 191 3.81 -6.61 -14.38
C PRO A 191 2.73 -5.68 -14.94
N VAL A 192 2.90 -4.35 -14.88
CA VAL A 192 1.83 -3.42 -15.28
C VAL A 192 1.89 -3.10 -16.78
N TRP A 193 2.96 -2.43 -17.25
CA TRP A 193 3.08 -2.09 -18.67
C TRP A 193 3.19 -3.32 -19.56
N ALA A 194 4.07 -4.28 -19.25
CA ALA A 194 4.20 -5.47 -20.09
C ALA A 194 2.92 -6.35 -20.03
N GLY A 195 2.21 -6.34 -18.90
CA GLY A 195 0.88 -6.98 -18.80
C GLY A 195 -0.17 -6.33 -19.70
N LEU A 196 -0.19 -4.99 -19.78
CA LEU A 196 -1.01 -4.25 -20.74
C LEU A 196 -0.64 -4.59 -22.18
N ILE A 197 0.65 -4.49 -22.54
CA ILE A 197 1.11 -4.81 -23.90
C ILE A 197 0.80 -6.26 -24.25
N GLY A 198 1.02 -7.19 -23.31
CA GLY A 198 0.65 -8.59 -23.46
C GLY A 198 -0.85 -8.78 -23.68
N THR A 199 -1.70 -8.07 -22.93
CA THR A 199 -3.16 -8.09 -23.14
C THR A 199 -3.51 -7.62 -24.56
N VAL A 200 -2.95 -6.50 -25.01
CA VAL A 200 -3.22 -5.95 -26.35
C VAL A 200 -2.70 -6.87 -27.46
N ALA A 201 -1.53 -7.47 -27.27
CA ALA A 201 -0.86 -8.30 -28.27
C ALA A 201 -1.49 -9.70 -28.40
N LEU A 202 -1.92 -10.28 -27.28
CA LEU A 202 -2.38 -11.67 -27.22
C LEU A 202 -3.90 -11.82 -27.36
N SER A 203 -4.67 -10.77 -27.10
CA SER A 203 -6.13 -10.84 -27.24
C SER A 203 -6.58 -10.67 -28.69
N PRO A 204 -7.65 -11.37 -29.14
CA PRO A 204 -8.12 -11.29 -30.53
C PRO A 204 -8.51 -9.87 -30.96
N HIS A 205 -9.03 -9.06 -30.02
CA HIS A 205 -9.54 -7.71 -30.30
C HIS A 205 -8.71 -6.60 -29.66
N GLY A 206 -7.57 -6.90 -29.02
CA GLY A 206 -6.83 -5.94 -28.21
C GLY A 206 -6.41 -4.68 -28.93
N GLN A 207 -5.87 -4.80 -30.14
CA GLN A 207 -5.45 -3.64 -30.93
C GLN A 207 -6.61 -2.77 -31.43
N HIS A 208 -7.78 -3.37 -31.64
CA HIS A 208 -9.01 -2.67 -32.04
C HIS A 208 -9.73 -2.03 -30.84
N ASP A 209 -9.70 -2.71 -29.69
CA ASP A 209 -10.46 -2.33 -28.51
C ASP A 209 -9.71 -1.38 -27.59
N MET A 210 -8.39 -1.43 -27.61
CA MET A 210 -7.54 -0.55 -26.82
C MET A 210 -6.79 0.39 -27.76
N PHE A 211 -5.71 -0.07 -28.40
CA PHE A 211 -4.92 0.76 -29.31
C PHE A 211 -4.01 -0.08 -30.20
N PRO A 212 -3.70 0.38 -31.42
CA PRO A 212 -2.77 -0.32 -32.30
C PRO A 212 -1.37 -0.36 -31.68
N LEU A 213 -0.69 -1.50 -31.83
CA LEU A 213 0.70 -1.66 -31.38
C LEU A 213 1.64 -1.18 -32.47
N THR A 214 2.08 0.07 -32.32
CA THR A 214 3.05 0.73 -33.18
C THR A 214 4.28 1.09 -32.35
N PRO A 215 5.45 1.34 -32.97
CA PRO A 215 6.60 1.85 -32.23
C PRO A 215 6.25 3.08 -31.39
N THR A 216 5.44 4.01 -31.94
CA THR A 216 4.98 5.21 -31.24
C THR A 216 4.15 4.87 -30.00
N THR A 217 3.09 4.08 -30.11
CA THR A 217 2.21 3.76 -28.98
C THR A 217 2.92 2.91 -27.92
N ILE A 218 3.83 2.02 -28.33
CA ILE A 218 4.69 1.24 -27.42
C ILE A 218 5.63 2.19 -26.64
N THR A 219 6.32 3.10 -27.32
CA THR A 219 7.24 4.05 -26.67
C THR A 219 6.49 5.02 -25.75
N LEU A 220 5.39 5.62 -26.21
CA LEU A 220 4.61 6.56 -25.40
C LEU A 220 3.99 5.89 -24.18
N SER A 221 3.41 4.69 -24.34
CA SER A 221 2.89 3.93 -23.20
C SER A 221 3.99 3.56 -22.20
N LEU A 222 5.19 3.19 -22.67
CA LEU A 222 6.33 2.90 -21.80
C LEU A 222 6.76 4.14 -21.01
N ILE A 223 6.93 5.30 -21.68
CA ILE A 223 7.28 6.56 -21.01
C ILE A 223 6.26 6.90 -19.91
N GLY A 224 4.97 6.75 -20.21
CA GLY A 224 3.90 6.95 -19.23
C GLY A 224 4.05 6.08 -17.98
N HIS A 225 4.42 4.80 -18.13
CA HIS A 225 4.63 3.90 -17.00
C HIS A 225 5.95 4.17 -16.26
N LEU A 226 6.99 4.68 -16.94
CA LEU A 226 8.20 5.17 -16.29
C LEU A 226 7.88 6.39 -15.40
N ILE A 227 7.07 7.34 -15.90
CA ILE A 227 6.58 8.49 -15.13
C ILE A 227 5.78 8.00 -13.92
N PHE A 228 4.82 7.11 -14.15
CA PHE A 228 3.98 6.54 -13.10
C PHE A 228 4.82 5.90 -11.99
N GLY A 229 5.73 4.97 -12.35
CA GLY A 229 6.59 4.27 -11.38
C GLY A 229 7.52 5.21 -10.63
N LEU A 230 8.07 6.22 -11.31
CA LEU A 230 8.92 7.24 -10.68
C LEU A 230 8.14 8.06 -9.64
N VAL A 231 6.98 8.61 -10.03
CA VAL A 231 6.15 9.44 -9.15
C VAL A 231 5.66 8.65 -7.95
N LEU A 232 5.18 7.41 -8.18
CA LEU A 232 4.72 6.53 -7.12
C LEU A 232 5.86 6.17 -6.15
N GLY A 233 7.06 5.90 -6.67
CA GLY A 233 8.25 5.63 -5.85
C GLY A 233 8.69 6.83 -5.02
N LEU A 234 8.62 8.05 -5.57
CA LEU A 234 8.85 9.29 -4.82
C LEU A 234 7.79 9.49 -3.72
N GLY A 235 6.53 9.18 -4.02
CA GLY A 235 5.44 9.18 -3.07
C GLY A 235 5.67 8.23 -1.89
N PHE A 236 6.08 6.99 -2.19
CA PHE A 236 6.45 6.02 -1.17
C PHE A 236 7.61 6.50 -0.32
N LEU A 237 8.68 7.04 -0.93
CA LEU A 237 9.82 7.59 -0.18
C LEU A 237 9.43 8.71 0.78
N ARG A 238 8.47 9.55 0.39
CA ARG A 238 7.94 10.62 1.24
C ARG A 238 7.13 10.06 2.42
N ALA A 239 6.41 8.95 2.21
CA ALA A 239 5.52 8.37 3.22
C ALA A 239 6.18 7.29 4.10
N ARG A 240 7.27 6.64 3.65
CA ARG A 240 7.80 5.39 4.22
C ARG A 240 8.10 5.42 5.72
N GLY A 241 8.54 6.56 6.26
CA GLY A 241 8.84 6.69 7.69
C GLY A 241 7.60 6.55 8.58
N ARG A 242 6.47 7.10 8.12
CA ARG A 242 5.17 6.99 8.82
C ARG A 242 4.50 5.65 8.52
N LEU A 243 4.61 5.16 7.29
CA LEU A 243 3.98 3.91 6.88
C LEU A 243 4.58 2.68 7.56
N GLY A 244 5.90 2.66 7.76
CA GLY A 244 6.58 1.55 8.42
C GLY A 244 6.07 1.28 9.84
N GLN A 245 5.59 2.32 10.56
CA GLN A 245 5.02 2.18 11.91
C GLN A 245 3.68 1.43 11.93
N HIS A 246 2.98 1.40 10.81
CA HIS A 246 1.66 0.76 10.67
C HIS A 246 1.75 -0.66 10.11
N TRP A 247 2.96 -1.09 9.69
CA TRP A 247 3.19 -2.43 9.18
C TRP A 247 3.47 -3.39 10.35
N PRO A 248 2.64 -4.44 10.56
CA PRO A 248 2.69 -5.20 11.80
C PRO A 248 3.66 -6.39 11.80
N TRP A 249 4.38 -6.63 10.70
CA TRP A 249 5.30 -7.78 10.57
C TRP A 249 6.74 -7.37 10.25
N PRO A 250 7.72 -8.21 10.60
CA PRO A 250 9.07 -8.07 10.06
C PRO A 250 9.05 -8.10 8.52
N PRO A 251 9.94 -7.36 7.85
CA PRO A 251 10.06 -7.43 6.40
C PRO A 251 10.57 -8.80 5.97
N LEU A 252 10.11 -9.26 4.80
CA LEU A 252 10.51 -10.55 4.19
C LEU A 252 11.99 -10.56 3.80
N LEU A 253 12.54 -9.42 3.39
CA LEU A 253 13.96 -9.29 3.10
C LEU A 253 14.71 -8.81 4.35
N PRO A 254 15.83 -9.46 4.73
CA PRO A 254 16.58 -9.08 5.92
C PRO A 254 17.02 -7.62 5.84
N VAL A 255 16.72 -6.86 6.90
CA VAL A 255 17.26 -5.52 7.07
C VAL A 255 18.76 -5.68 7.22
N ARG A 256 19.53 -5.06 6.33
CA ARG A 256 20.98 -5.05 6.46
C ARG A 256 21.27 -4.22 7.71
N SER A 257 21.50 -4.87 8.85
CA SER A 257 22.01 -4.19 10.03
C SER A 257 23.24 -3.43 9.58
N GLN A 258 23.28 -2.12 9.84
CA GLN A 258 24.53 -1.38 9.82
C GLN A 258 25.38 -1.96 10.96
N ALA A 259 26.09 -3.06 10.68
CA ALA A 259 27.21 -3.48 11.48
C ALA A 259 28.25 -2.37 11.37
N GLY A 260 28.38 -1.55 12.42
CA GLY A 260 29.38 -0.48 12.46
C GLY A 260 28.92 0.88 13.00
N ALA A 261 27.84 0.98 13.79
CA ALA A 261 27.78 2.09 14.74
C ALA A 261 28.73 1.75 15.90
N PRO A 262 29.82 2.51 16.12
CA PRO A 262 30.68 2.27 17.28
C PRO A 262 29.81 2.42 18.53
N GLN A 263 29.77 1.36 19.35
CA GLN A 263 29.23 1.46 20.70
C GLN A 263 29.94 2.64 21.38
N PRO A 264 29.21 3.58 22.01
CA PRO A 264 29.86 4.52 22.91
C PRO A 264 30.58 3.66 23.95
N ARG A 265 31.91 3.81 24.02
CA ARG A 265 32.72 3.17 25.05
C ARG A 265 32.07 3.51 26.38
N SER A 266 31.53 2.50 27.05
CA SER A 266 31.19 2.60 28.46
C SER A 266 32.48 3.03 29.14
N GLU A 267 32.52 4.29 29.61
CA GLU A 267 33.53 4.71 30.56
C GLU A 267 33.48 3.70 31.70
N ALA A 268 34.53 2.90 31.79
CA ALA A 268 34.69 1.94 32.86
C ALA A 268 34.69 2.73 34.16
N LEU A 269 33.72 2.43 35.03
CA LEU A 269 33.78 2.78 36.44
C LEU A 269 35.14 2.34 36.96
N VAL A 270 35.98 3.31 37.33
CA VAL A 270 37.19 3.09 38.09
C VAL A 270 36.77 2.51 39.45
N PRO A 271 37.26 1.30 39.84
CA PRO A 271 37.03 0.80 41.18
C PRO A 271 37.91 1.61 42.15
N ALA A 272 37.27 2.35 43.06
CA ALA A 272 37.93 2.94 44.20
C ALA A 272 38.30 1.82 45.19
N CYS A 273 39.54 1.32 45.10
CA CYS A 273 40.21 0.62 46.18
C CYS A 273 41.15 1.58 46.89
N GLY A 274 41.00 1.73 48.20
CA GLY A 274 41.92 2.52 49.02
C GLY A 274 41.47 2.76 50.45
N GLU A 275 40.97 1.74 51.15
CA GLU A 275 41.04 1.74 52.62
C GLU A 275 42.49 1.48 53.03
N CYS A 276 43.14 2.49 53.61
CA CYS A 276 44.35 2.36 54.42
C CYS A 276 44.37 3.51 55.43
N GLY A 277 44.19 3.21 56.72
CA GLY A 277 44.44 4.17 57.78
C GLY A 277 43.70 3.91 59.09
N ALA A 278 44.14 2.91 59.85
CA ALA A 278 43.88 2.86 61.29
C ALA A 278 44.73 3.93 62.01
N THR A 279 44.17 4.62 63.01
CA THR A 279 44.71 4.63 64.39
C THR A 279 43.86 5.48 65.34
N GLU A 280 43.63 4.90 66.50
CA GLU A 280 43.08 5.48 67.73
C GLU A 280 43.90 6.68 68.22
N ARG A 281 43.20 7.69 68.76
CA ARG A 281 43.48 8.36 70.03
C ARG A 281 42.27 9.18 70.49
#